data_AF-A0A1M7UHK1-F1
#
_entry.id   AF-A0A1M7UHK1-F1
#
_cell.length_a   1.000
_cell.length_b   1.000
_cell.length_c   1.000
_cell.angle_alpha   90.00
_cell.angle_beta   90.00
_cell.angle_gamma   90.00
#
_symmetry.space_group_name_H-M   'P 1'
#
loop_
_entity.id
_entity.type
_entity.pdbx_description
1 polymer ?
#
loop_
_entity_poly.entity_id
_entity_poly.type
_entity_poly.pdbx_seq_one_letter_code
_entity_poly.pdbx_strand_id
1 'polypeptide(L)'
;MHNSSQTIGAIATALAKAQAELENPEKTMVATLPSGDGGRSFRYASLASGLDLVRKCLGQHEIAVMQTTAIGQAQIILTTLLVHASGEWVSSTWPVCPVAEPSAHVKGAALTYARRYALFTLVGIAGEDDLDAPDLSTAGPPVDPKERPPEIGRALPGPNQPANKPTHHRRRPQPPQRLAHAEKPKTPTLPPEDSERLQQQLISELAEVSEPEALAAWAHRVLPLKNQLSAADAKTVEGEFAAKLDQLSTPTSTQPSDTRDKAPKSRRRQSAQVRPITKPVRERDRNHLRFVASRPCLVCGRSPSDAHHLKFAEQRAMGRKVSDKFTVPICRIHHRELHRRGDERIWWETQGIDPLPIAASLWTTAHEIATAAEQVDDVQHAGINGRHSINRATPSDRSQNSETKPIARPEAR
;
A
#
# COMPACT_ATOMS: atom_id res chain seq x y z
N MET A 1 -4.16 27.15 -4.76
CA MET A 1 -4.78 28.33 -4.08
C MET A 1 -5.56 27.81 -2.89
N HIS A 2 -5.59 28.54 -1.76
CA HIS A 2 -6.37 28.12 -0.60
C HIS A 2 -7.70 28.88 -0.54
N ASN A 3 -8.79 28.17 -0.24
CA ASN A 3 -10.11 28.77 0.02
C ASN A 3 -10.62 28.26 1.37
N SER A 4 -11.48 29.03 2.04
CA SER A 4 -12.09 28.64 3.32
C SER A 4 -13.53 29.14 3.45
N SER A 5 -14.23 28.68 4.48
CA SER A 5 -15.45 29.32 4.98
C SER A 5 -15.16 30.75 5.48
N GLN A 6 -16.24 31.53 5.70
CA GLN A 6 -16.16 32.91 6.22
C GLN A 6 -15.50 32.96 7.60
N THR A 7 -15.77 31.97 8.44
CA THR A 7 -15.11 31.76 9.73
C THR A 7 -14.37 30.43 9.71
N ILE A 8 -13.26 30.34 10.46
CA ILE A 8 -12.44 29.14 10.56
C ILE A 8 -12.08 28.79 12.01
N GLY A 9 -12.73 29.40 13.00
CA GLY A 9 -12.28 29.35 14.40
C GLY A 9 -12.35 27.94 15.00
N ALA A 10 -13.45 27.23 14.76
CA ALA A 10 -13.65 25.87 15.24
C ALA A 10 -12.73 24.88 14.51
N ILE A 11 -12.66 24.95 13.17
CA ILE A 11 -11.79 24.03 12.41
C ILE A 11 -10.30 24.30 12.69
N ALA A 12 -9.88 25.56 12.85
CA ALA A 12 -8.49 25.89 13.18
C ALA A 12 -8.12 25.38 14.57
N THR A 13 -9.02 25.54 15.56
CA THR A 13 -8.80 25.02 16.92
C THR A 13 -8.72 23.50 16.93
N ALA A 14 -9.64 22.83 16.24
CA ALA A 14 -9.65 21.37 16.12
C ALA A 14 -8.40 20.86 15.38
N LEU A 15 -8.00 21.53 14.30
CA LEU A 15 -6.82 21.15 13.51
C LEU A 15 -5.53 21.33 14.31
N ALA A 16 -5.41 22.42 15.09
CA ALA A 16 -4.26 22.64 15.97
C ALA A 16 -4.12 21.54 17.03
N LYS A 17 -5.23 21.11 17.64
CA LYS A 17 -5.24 19.99 18.59
C LYS A 17 -4.87 18.67 17.90
N ALA A 18 -5.45 18.40 16.74
CA ALA A 18 -5.13 17.21 15.98
C ALA A 18 -3.65 17.17 15.56
N GLN A 19 -3.09 18.29 15.12
CA GLN A 19 -1.67 18.39 14.75
C GLN A 19 -0.71 18.13 15.91
N ALA A 20 -1.12 18.40 17.16
CA ALA A 20 -0.31 18.06 18.33
C ALA A 20 -0.21 16.54 18.57
N GLU A 21 -1.18 15.76 18.09
CA GLU A 21 -1.22 14.30 18.17
C GLU A 21 -0.75 13.61 16.89
N LEU A 22 -0.66 14.35 15.78
CA LEU A 22 -0.40 13.80 14.46
C LEU A 22 1.11 13.59 14.25
N GLU A 23 1.49 12.35 13.99
CA GLU A 23 2.88 11.99 13.68
C GLU A 23 3.12 11.96 12.16
N ASN A 24 4.40 11.96 11.76
CA ASN A 24 4.76 11.75 10.36
C ASN A 24 4.61 10.27 9.98
N PRO A 25 4.02 9.95 8.82
CA PRO A 25 3.84 8.57 8.40
C PRO A 25 5.17 7.91 8.04
N GLU A 26 5.27 6.60 8.28
CA GLU A 26 6.47 5.82 7.93
C GLU A 26 6.72 5.82 6.42
N LYS A 27 7.97 6.09 6.03
CA LYS A 27 8.42 6.19 4.64
C LYS A 27 8.78 4.81 4.08
N THR A 28 7.77 3.94 3.94
CA THR A 28 7.96 2.52 3.59
C THR A 28 8.19 2.25 2.09
N MET A 29 7.93 3.22 1.22
CA MET A 29 8.07 3.09 -0.23
C MET A 29 9.37 3.73 -0.71
N VAL A 30 9.93 3.23 -1.80
CA VAL A 30 11.10 3.83 -2.46
C VAL A 30 10.76 4.09 -3.92
N ALA A 31 10.95 5.32 -4.38
CA ALA A 31 10.89 5.69 -5.79
C ALA A 31 12.31 5.92 -6.29
N THR A 32 12.58 5.56 -7.54
CA THR A 32 13.85 5.85 -8.21
C THR A 32 13.55 6.68 -9.45
N LEU A 33 14.04 7.92 -9.46
CA LEU A 33 13.99 8.77 -10.64
C LEU A 33 15.25 8.55 -11.48
N PRO A 34 15.12 8.27 -12.79
CA PRO A 34 16.27 8.26 -13.66
C PRO A 34 16.84 9.67 -13.74
N SER A 35 18.11 9.83 -13.33
CA SER A 35 18.88 11.07 -13.47
C SER A 35 20.23 10.71 -14.06
N GLY A 36 20.76 11.56 -14.93
CA GLY A 36 21.90 11.26 -15.82
C GLY A 36 23.16 10.75 -15.12
N ASP A 37 23.33 11.05 -13.82
CA ASP A 37 24.53 10.72 -13.03
C ASP A 37 24.29 9.70 -11.91
N GLY A 38 23.28 8.84 -12.06
CA GLY A 38 22.88 7.86 -11.05
C GLY A 38 21.54 8.26 -10.45
N GLY A 39 20.53 7.42 -10.68
CA GLY A 39 19.15 7.73 -10.33
C GLY A 39 18.99 8.15 -8.86
N ARG A 40 18.23 9.22 -8.63
CA ARG A 40 17.91 9.67 -7.27
C ARG A 40 16.82 8.76 -6.71
N SER A 41 17.16 8.00 -5.68
CA SER A 41 16.18 7.24 -4.92
C SER A 41 15.71 8.03 -3.71
N PHE A 42 14.40 8.16 -3.52
CA PHE A 42 13.82 8.80 -2.34
C PHE A 42 12.79 7.89 -1.69
N ARG A 43 12.73 7.94 -0.36
CA ARG A 43 11.74 7.18 0.41
C ARG A 43 10.52 8.04 0.66
N TYR A 44 9.36 7.40 0.62
CA TYR A 44 8.10 8.07 0.79
C TYR A 44 7.03 7.19 1.46
N ALA A 45 6.08 7.82 2.11
CA ALA A 45 4.94 7.17 2.74
C ALA A 45 3.86 6.88 1.69
N SER A 46 3.24 5.71 1.77
CA SER A 46 2.11 5.39 0.88
C SER A 46 0.89 6.27 1.19
N LEU A 47 0.08 6.58 0.17
CA LEU A 47 -1.18 7.31 0.34
C LEU A 47 -2.12 6.61 1.34
N ALA A 48 -2.15 5.27 1.33
CA ALA A 48 -2.96 4.49 2.25
C ALA A 48 -2.52 4.68 3.71
N SER A 49 -1.21 4.60 3.99
CA SER A 49 -0.68 4.82 5.34
C SER A 49 -0.95 6.23 5.84
N GLY A 50 -0.79 7.23 4.96
CA GLY A 50 -1.11 8.62 5.29
C GLY A 50 -2.59 8.83 5.58
N LEU A 51 -3.48 8.27 4.76
CA LEU A 51 -4.93 8.36 4.98
C LEU A 51 -5.36 7.67 6.28
N ASP A 52 -4.81 6.50 6.60
CA ASP A 52 -5.14 5.79 7.84
C ASP A 52 -4.77 6.63 9.07
N LEU A 53 -3.58 7.24 9.07
CA LEU A 53 -3.09 8.09 10.15
C LEU A 53 -3.92 9.37 10.29
N VAL A 54 -4.11 10.08 9.18
CA VAL A 54 -4.85 11.35 9.13
C VAL A 54 -6.32 11.13 9.54
N ARG A 55 -6.99 10.09 9.03
CA ARG A 55 -8.40 9.81 9.38
C ARG A 55 -8.57 9.47 10.86
N LYS A 56 -7.64 8.69 11.42
CA LYS A 56 -7.68 8.33 12.84
C LYS A 56 -7.57 9.56 13.72
N CYS A 57 -6.61 10.42 13.43
CA CYS A 57 -6.33 11.62 14.23
C CYS A 57 -7.39 12.71 14.02
N LEU A 58 -7.65 13.11 12.77
CA LEU A 58 -8.60 14.18 12.45
C LEU A 58 -10.03 13.83 12.86
N GLY A 59 -10.42 12.55 12.74
CA GLY A 59 -11.75 12.10 13.13
C GLY A 59 -12.04 12.23 14.62
N GLN A 60 -11.03 12.17 15.49
CA GLN A 60 -11.18 12.40 16.94
C GLN A 60 -11.48 13.87 17.27
N HIS A 61 -11.08 14.77 16.38
CA HIS A 61 -11.31 16.21 16.50
C HIS A 61 -12.41 16.68 15.52
N GLU A 62 -13.32 15.78 15.12
CA GLU A 62 -14.49 16.06 14.28
C GLU A 62 -14.16 16.69 12.91
N ILE A 63 -12.96 16.40 12.37
CA ILE A 63 -12.52 16.85 11.05
C ILE A 63 -12.58 15.68 10.07
N ALA A 64 -13.29 15.88 8.96
CA ALA A 64 -13.30 14.97 7.82
C ALA A 64 -12.48 15.53 6.65
N VAL A 65 -11.91 14.61 5.85
CA VAL A 65 -11.13 14.93 4.65
C VAL A 65 -11.91 14.53 3.41
N MET A 66 -12.06 15.46 2.47
CA MET A 66 -12.64 15.21 1.15
C MET A 66 -11.64 15.56 0.05
N GLN A 67 -11.52 14.70 -0.96
CA GLN A 67 -10.67 14.92 -2.12
C GLN A 67 -11.49 14.70 -3.38
N THR A 68 -11.75 15.78 -4.11
CA THR A 68 -12.56 15.76 -5.33
C THR A 68 -11.71 16.18 -6.53
N THR A 69 -11.98 15.58 -7.67
CA THR A 69 -11.28 15.87 -8.92
C THR A 69 -12.22 16.54 -9.90
N ALA A 70 -11.78 17.66 -10.47
CA ALA A 70 -12.47 18.35 -11.54
C ALA A 70 -11.61 18.36 -12.81
N ILE A 71 -12.25 18.28 -13.96
CA ILE A 71 -11.60 18.46 -15.26
C ILE A 71 -11.73 19.95 -15.60
N GLY A 72 -10.64 20.70 -15.49
CA GLY A 72 -10.58 22.10 -15.91
C GLY A 72 -10.36 22.24 -17.42
N GLN A 73 -10.20 23.47 -17.89
CA GLN A 73 -10.04 23.77 -19.33
C GLN A 73 -8.78 23.12 -19.93
N ALA A 74 -7.67 23.09 -19.19
CA ALA A 74 -6.40 22.55 -19.67
C ALA A 74 -5.80 21.47 -18.74
N GLN A 75 -6.19 21.46 -17.47
CA GLN A 75 -5.61 20.57 -16.45
C GLN A 75 -6.70 19.89 -15.62
N ILE A 76 -6.40 18.68 -15.17
CA ILE A 76 -7.15 18.02 -14.10
C ILE A 76 -6.75 18.69 -12.79
N ILE A 77 -7.73 19.13 -12.01
CA ILE A 77 -7.52 19.81 -10.73
C ILE A 77 -8.02 18.90 -9.61
N LEU A 78 -7.22 18.78 -8.56
CA LEU A 78 -7.60 18.14 -7.32
C LEU A 78 -7.93 19.22 -6.28
N THR A 79 -9.09 19.13 -5.65
CA THR A 79 -9.45 19.93 -4.49
C THR A 79 -9.41 19.03 -3.26
N THR A 80 -8.55 19.37 -2.29
CA THR A 80 -8.54 18.74 -0.97
C THR A 80 -9.21 19.69 0.02
N LEU A 81 -10.20 19.19 0.76
CA LEU A 81 -11.04 19.93 1.70
C LEU A 81 -10.97 19.26 3.07
N LEU A 82 -10.70 20.05 4.11
CA LEU A 82 -10.94 19.68 5.50
C LEU A 82 -12.24 20.34 5.94
N VAL A 83 -13.17 19.56 6.47
CA VAL A 83 -14.47 20.03 6.97
C VAL A 83 -14.66 19.60 8.41
N HIS A 84 -15.10 20.53 9.25
CA HIS A 84 -15.37 20.29 10.67
C HIS A 84 -16.87 20.13 10.91
N ALA A 85 -17.28 19.47 11.99
CA ALA A 85 -18.70 19.29 12.35
C ALA A 85 -19.48 20.60 12.53
N SER A 86 -18.79 21.71 12.80
CA SER A 86 -19.40 23.06 12.82
C SER A 86 -19.84 23.59 11.46
N GLY A 87 -19.46 22.93 10.37
CA GLY A 87 -19.66 23.40 8.99
C GLY A 87 -18.53 24.30 8.47
N GLU A 88 -17.55 24.65 9.31
CA GLU A 88 -16.36 25.37 8.86
C GLU A 88 -15.42 24.47 8.07
N TRP A 89 -14.72 25.04 7.10
CA TRP A 89 -13.87 24.28 6.20
C TRP A 89 -12.69 25.09 5.67
N VAL A 90 -11.62 24.37 5.34
CA VAL A 90 -10.44 24.90 4.65
C VAL A 90 -10.09 23.97 3.49
N SER A 91 -9.65 24.53 2.37
CA SER A 91 -9.37 23.78 1.16
C SER A 91 -8.11 24.24 0.45
N SER A 92 -7.54 23.34 -0.33
CA SER A 92 -6.42 23.60 -1.22
C SER A 92 -6.66 22.96 -2.57
N THR A 93 -6.40 23.72 -3.63
CA THR A 93 -6.44 23.25 -5.01
C THR A 93 -5.04 22.97 -5.53
N TRP A 94 -4.89 21.81 -6.18
CA TRP A 94 -3.63 21.32 -6.74
C TRP A 94 -3.79 20.89 -8.21
N PRO A 95 -2.96 21.40 -9.13
CA PRO A 95 -2.96 20.95 -10.52
C PRO A 95 -2.32 19.56 -10.63
N VAL A 96 -3.02 18.61 -11.25
CA VAL A 96 -2.60 17.21 -11.31
C VAL A 96 -1.79 16.92 -12.57
N CYS A 97 -2.42 17.05 -13.74
CA CYS A 97 -1.80 16.83 -15.05
C CYS A 97 -2.64 17.48 -16.16
N PRO A 98 -2.12 17.65 -17.37
CA PRO A 98 -2.92 18.09 -18.52
C PRO A 98 -4.09 17.15 -18.81
N VAL A 99 -5.22 17.70 -19.26
CA VAL A 99 -6.38 16.89 -19.70
C VAL A 99 -6.02 16.05 -20.92
N ALA A 100 -5.17 16.61 -21.79
CA ALA A 100 -4.68 15.99 -23.02
C ALA A 100 -3.78 14.77 -22.81
N GLU A 101 -3.32 14.48 -21.59
CA GLU A 101 -2.51 13.28 -21.31
C GLU A 101 -3.26 12.01 -21.75
N PRO A 102 -2.77 11.24 -22.74
CA PRO A 102 -3.52 10.11 -23.28
C PRO A 102 -3.47 8.87 -22.35
N SER A 103 -2.43 8.74 -21.53
CA SER A 103 -2.24 7.54 -20.71
C SER A 103 -3.05 7.59 -19.43
N ALA A 104 -4.02 6.69 -19.32
CA ALA A 104 -4.79 6.49 -18.09
C ALA A 104 -3.88 6.10 -16.91
N HIS A 105 -2.79 5.37 -17.17
CA HIS A 105 -1.81 5.00 -16.15
C HIS A 105 -1.06 6.23 -15.61
N VAL A 106 -0.61 7.12 -16.51
CA VAL A 106 0.06 8.37 -16.12
C VAL A 106 -0.90 9.28 -15.35
N LYS A 107 -2.14 9.44 -15.82
CA LYS A 107 -3.20 10.16 -15.08
C LYS A 107 -3.42 9.60 -13.68
N GLY A 108 -3.52 8.27 -13.55
CA GLY A 108 -3.71 7.61 -12.26
C GLY A 108 -2.53 7.78 -11.32
N ALA A 109 -1.31 7.71 -11.83
CA ALA A 109 -0.09 7.95 -11.07
C ALA A 109 0.01 9.42 -10.60
N ALA A 110 -0.22 10.37 -11.50
CA ALA A 110 -0.23 11.80 -11.19
C ALA A 110 -1.30 12.14 -10.13
N LEU A 111 -2.49 11.55 -10.24
CA LEU A 111 -3.55 11.78 -9.27
C LEU A 111 -3.23 11.17 -7.90
N THR A 112 -2.65 9.97 -7.88
CA THR A 112 -2.20 9.33 -6.62
C THR A 112 -1.11 10.16 -5.94
N TYR A 113 -0.19 10.70 -6.74
CA TYR A 113 0.82 11.65 -6.28
C TYR A 113 0.13 12.89 -5.70
N ALA A 114 -0.62 13.64 -6.50
CA ALA A 114 -1.28 14.88 -6.06
C ALA A 114 -2.11 14.72 -4.78
N ARG A 115 -2.88 13.62 -4.66
CA ARG A 115 -3.69 13.34 -3.46
C ARG A 115 -2.87 13.23 -2.18
N ARG A 116 -1.66 12.70 -2.27
CA ARG A 116 -0.76 12.55 -1.14
C ARG A 116 -0.19 13.89 -0.70
N TYR A 117 0.41 14.65 -1.63
CA TYR A 117 1.04 15.94 -1.30
C TYR A 117 0.02 16.98 -0.88
N ALA A 118 -1.11 17.08 -1.59
CA ALA A 118 -2.15 18.05 -1.27
C ALA A 118 -2.72 17.80 0.14
N LEU A 119 -2.91 16.54 0.54
CA LEU A 119 -3.35 16.21 1.89
C LEU A 119 -2.28 16.49 2.93
N PHE A 120 -1.06 16.00 2.70
CA PHE A 120 0.02 16.08 3.68
C PHE A 120 0.45 17.51 3.97
N THR A 121 0.48 18.35 2.92
CA THR A 121 0.72 19.79 3.06
C THR A 121 -0.39 20.46 3.87
N LEU A 122 -1.66 20.11 3.60
CA LEU A 122 -2.80 20.76 4.25
C LEU A 122 -2.93 20.39 5.74
N VAL A 123 -2.55 19.17 6.11
CA VAL A 123 -2.59 18.68 7.50
C VAL A 123 -1.28 18.88 8.25
N GLY A 124 -0.20 19.31 7.56
CA GLY A 124 1.09 19.65 8.18
C GLY A 124 1.98 18.44 8.51
N ILE A 125 1.97 17.39 7.69
CA ILE A 125 2.83 16.20 7.86
C ILE A 125 3.82 16.05 6.71
N ALA A 126 5.00 15.50 7.02
CA ALA A 126 6.03 15.16 6.05
C ALA A 126 5.96 13.68 5.68
N GLY A 127 5.67 13.40 4.42
CA GLY A 127 5.48 12.05 3.90
C GLY A 127 6.64 11.51 3.06
N GLU A 128 7.76 12.21 2.99
CA GLU A 128 8.91 11.81 2.16
C GLU A 128 10.21 12.36 2.74
N ASP A 129 11.33 11.81 2.29
CA ASP A 129 12.64 12.43 2.51
C ASP A 129 12.74 13.63 1.56
N ASP A 130 12.82 14.85 2.12
CA ASP A 130 13.02 16.08 1.37
C ASP A 130 14.43 16.06 0.76
N LEU A 131 14.54 15.43 -0.42
CA LEU A 131 15.79 15.26 -1.18
C LEU A 131 15.84 16.18 -2.41
N ASP A 132 14.82 17.04 -2.56
CA ASP A 132 14.65 17.93 -3.71
C ASP A 132 14.95 19.39 -3.36
N ALA A 133 15.36 19.72 -2.13
CA ALA A 133 15.98 21.01 -1.85
C ALA A 133 17.28 21.10 -2.67
N PRO A 134 17.36 21.93 -3.74
CA PRO A 134 18.68 22.29 -4.25
C PRO A 134 19.44 22.90 -3.07
N ASP A 135 20.73 22.59 -2.92
CA ASP A 135 21.61 23.36 -2.05
C ASP A 135 21.37 24.83 -2.38
N LEU A 136 20.62 25.53 -1.53
CA LEU A 136 20.55 26.98 -1.56
C LEU A 136 21.86 27.48 -0.96
N SER A 137 22.96 27.18 -1.67
CA SER A 137 24.16 27.98 -1.64
C SER A 137 23.70 29.41 -1.86
N THR A 138 23.87 30.21 -0.83
CA THR A 138 23.69 31.65 -0.79
C THR A 138 24.47 32.31 -1.93
N ALA A 139 23.90 32.32 -3.13
CA ALA A 139 24.28 33.21 -4.20
C ALA A 139 23.47 34.50 -4.03
N GLY A 140 23.75 35.21 -2.94
CA GLY A 140 23.56 36.66 -2.95
C GLY A 140 24.58 37.28 -3.91
N PRO A 141 24.25 38.37 -4.62
CA PRO A 141 25.23 39.07 -5.46
C PRO A 141 26.45 39.47 -4.60
N PRO A 142 27.67 39.47 -5.17
CA PRO A 142 28.89 39.70 -4.40
C PRO A 142 28.83 41.08 -3.77
N VAL A 143 28.79 41.12 -2.44
CA VAL A 143 28.96 42.36 -1.67
C VAL A 143 30.43 42.47 -1.35
N ASP A 144 31.09 43.48 -1.91
CA ASP A 144 32.51 43.78 -1.70
C ASP A 144 32.82 43.96 -0.21
N PRO A 145 33.87 43.32 0.34
CA PRO A 145 34.24 43.41 1.74
C PRO A 145 35.13 44.63 1.99
N LYS A 146 34.58 45.84 1.87
CA LYS A 146 35.18 47.05 2.46
C LYS A 146 34.09 47.97 2.96
N GLU A 147 33.87 47.91 4.28
CA GLU A 147 33.37 48.94 5.22
C GLU A 147 32.43 48.32 6.26
N ARG A 148 33.01 47.89 7.38
CA ARG A 148 32.27 47.77 8.65
C ARG A 148 32.75 48.88 9.59
N PRO A 149 31.85 49.74 10.09
CA PRO A 149 32.11 50.55 11.28
C PRO A 149 32.04 49.69 12.56
N PRO A 150 32.68 50.13 13.66
CA PRO A 150 33.10 49.25 14.75
C PRO A 150 32.03 49.03 15.82
N GLU A 151 31.94 47.81 16.34
CA GLU A 151 31.30 47.55 17.63
C GLU A 151 32.26 47.84 18.79
N ILE A 152 31.74 48.57 19.76
CA ILE A 152 32.43 49.09 20.93
C ILE A 152 32.42 48.03 22.04
N GLY A 153 33.62 47.56 22.40
CA GLY A 153 34.09 47.47 23.80
C GLY A 153 33.65 46.28 24.67
N ARG A 154 34.59 45.38 24.98
CA ARG A 154 35.35 45.43 26.26
C ARG A 154 36.53 44.43 26.29
N ALA A 155 37.72 45.03 26.36
CA ALA A 155 39.06 44.56 26.76
C ALA A 155 39.10 43.97 28.20
N LEU A 156 40.07 43.22 28.75
CA LEU A 156 41.44 42.66 28.48
C LEU A 156 41.86 41.90 29.80
N PRO A 157 43.10 41.38 30.10
CA PRO A 157 44.32 41.09 29.30
C PRO A 157 44.97 39.68 29.56
N GLY A 158 45.99 39.32 28.74
CA GLY A 158 46.86 38.11 28.85
C GLY A 158 48.02 38.21 29.86
N PRO A 159 49.11 37.36 29.79
CA PRO A 159 50.16 37.54 28.75
C PRO A 159 51.01 36.31 28.28
N ASN A 160 51.72 36.52 27.15
CA ASN A 160 53.06 36.05 26.72
C ASN A 160 53.36 34.68 26.05
N GLN A 161 53.42 34.71 24.69
CA GLN A 161 54.54 34.39 23.73
C GLN A 161 55.36 33.07 23.78
N PRO A 162 56.11 32.67 22.70
CA PRO A 162 55.96 32.88 21.25
C PRO A 162 56.15 31.59 20.37
N ALA A 163 56.14 31.78 19.06
CA ALA A 163 56.06 30.81 17.96
C ALA A 163 57.34 29.99 17.64
N ASN A 164 57.18 28.79 17.09
CA ASN A 164 57.78 28.38 15.80
C ASN A 164 57.24 27.03 15.27
N LYS A 165 57.01 26.96 13.95
CA LYS A 165 56.64 25.74 13.18
C LYS A 165 57.86 24.79 13.06
N PRO A 166 57.68 23.51 12.71
CA PRO A 166 57.74 23.16 11.29
C PRO A 166 56.72 22.13 10.79
N THR A 167 56.61 22.18 9.47
CA THR A 167 55.83 21.42 8.51
C THR A 167 56.22 19.93 8.41
N HIS A 168 55.23 19.03 8.38
CA HIS A 168 55.33 17.77 7.64
C HIS A 168 54.02 17.51 6.89
N HIS A 169 54.08 17.72 5.57
CA HIS A 169 53.07 17.25 4.63
C HIS A 169 53.08 15.72 4.60
N ARG A 170 52.00 15.09 5.08
CA ARG A 170 51.71 13.69 4.76
C ARG A 170 50.63 13.64 3.67
N ARG A 171 51.10 13.31 2.47
CA ARG A 171 50.32 12.95 1.28
C ARG A 171 49.17 12.00 1.67
N ARG A 172 47.93 12.43 1.42
CA ARG A 172 46.75 11.55 1.47
C ARG A 172 46.78 10.64 0.23
N PRO A 173 46.59 9.32 0.35
CA PRO A 173 46.60 8.41 -0.79
C PRO A 173 45.43 8.72 -1.72
N GLN A 174 45.68 8.80 -3.02
CA GLN A 174 44.63 8.80 -4.04
C GLN A 174 43.88 7.46 -3.99
N PRO A 175 42.54 7.45 -4.08
CA PRO A 175 41.79 6.21 -4.23
C PRO A 175 42.07 5.60 -5.63
N PRO A 176 42.06 4.26 -5.77
CA PRO A 176 42.35 3.62 -7.04
C PRO A 176 41.30 4.00 -8.09
N GLN A 177 41.76 4.35 -9.29
CA GLN A 177 40.92 4.46 -10.48
C GLN A 177 40.20 3.13 -10.68
N ARG A 178 38.92 3.09 -10.29
CA ARG A 178 38.06 1.95 -10.60
C ARG A 178 37.78 1.99 -12.09
N LEU A 179 38.26 0.95 -12.76
CA LEU A 179 37.87 0.54 -14.10
C LEU A 179 36.35 0.65 -14.24
N ALA A 180 35.92 1.32 -15.32
CA ALA A 180 34.53 1.50 -15.72
C ALA A 180 33.74 0.20 -15.51
N HIS A 181 32.79 0.23 -14.57
CA HIS A 181 31.80 -0.83 -14.48
C HIS A 181 30.82 -0.61 -15.62
N ALA A 182 30.91 -1.52 -16.60
CA ALA A 182 29.99 -1.65 -17.71
C ALA A 182 28.55 -1.48 -17.23
N GLU A 183 27.81 -0.60 -17.92
CA GLU A 183 26.36 -0.53 -17.85
C GLU A 183 25.81 -1.96 -17.92
N LYS A 184 24.89 -2.33 -17.02
CA LYS A 184 24.08 -3.53 -17.27
C LYS A 184 23.32 -3.24 -18.57
N PRO A 185 23.58 -3.98 -19.66
CA PRO A 185 22.91 -3.72 -20.91
C PRO A 185 21.42 -3.94 -20.68
N LYS A 186 20.59 -2.98 -21.13
CA LYS A 186 19.20 -3.31 -21.48
C LYS A 186 19.32 -4.51 -22.41
N THR A 187 18.72 -5.66 -22.05
CA THR A 187 18.77 -6.84 -22.91
C THR A 187 18.31 -6.41 -24.30
N PRO A 188 19.22 -6.38 -25.30
CA PRO A 188 18.85 -5.92 -26.61
C PRO A 188 17.84 -6.90 -27.18
N THR A 189 16.76 -6.39 -27.74
CA THR A 189 15.87 -7.20 -28.57
C THR A 189 16.74 -7.83 -29.65
N LEU A 190 16.68 -9.16 -29.78
CA LEU A 190 17.46 -9.89 -30.76
C LEU A 190 17.15 -9.36 -32.18
N PRO A 191 18.12 -9.39 -33.09
CA PRO A 191 17.87 -9.22 -34.51
C PRO A 191 16.71 -10.14 -34.95
N PRO A 192 15.91 -9.74 -35.96
CA PRO A 192 14.70 -10.48 -36.33
C PRO A 192 14.95 -11.96 -36.64
N GLU A 193 16.08 -12.29 -37.28
CA GLU A 193 16.46 -13.67 -37.60
C GLU A 193 16.81 -14.50 -36.35
N ASP A 194 17.48 -13.91 -35.36
CA ASP A 194 17.83 -14.58 -34.11
C ASP A 194 16.63 -14.69 -33.17
N SER A 195 15.73 -13.71 -33.21
CA SER A 195 14.44 -13.75 -32.51
C SER A 195 13.55 -14.88 -33.03
N GLU A 196 13.47 -15.06 -34.35
CA GLU A 196 12.72 -16.16 -34.97
C GLU A 196 13.33 -17.53 -34.61
N ARG A 197 14.67 -17.67 -34.64
CA ARG A 197 15.33 -18.92 -34.24
C ARG A 197 15.09 -19.26 -32.77
N LEU A 198 15.18 -18.27 -31.89
CA LEU A 198 14.91 -18.47 -30.45
C LEU A 198 13.43 -18.81 -30.21
N GLN A 199 12.51 -18.17 -30.93
CA GLN A 199 11.09 -18.51 -30.89
C GLN A 199 10.86 -19.98 -31.30
N GLN A 200 11.40 -20.41 -32.44
CA GLN A 200 11.26 -21.79 -32.92
C GLN A 200 11.81 -22.80 -31.91
N GLN A 201 12.96 -22.50 -31.30
CA GLN A 201 13.53 -23.31 -30.23
C GLN A 201 12.58 -23.39 -29.03
N LEU A 202 12.08 -22.26 -28.53
CA LEU A 202 11.18 -22.22 -27.37
C LEU A 202 9.87 -22.97 -27.63
N ILE A 203 9.29 -22.86 -28.83
CA ILE A 203 8.08 -23.60 -29.21
C ILE A 203 8.36 -25.10 -29.28
N SER A 204 9.53 -25.51 -29.79
CA SER A 204 9.91 -26.94 -29.81
C SER A 204 10.11 -27.52 -28.40
N GLU A 205 10.77 -26.78 -27.51
CA GLU A 205 10.93 -27.18 -26.10
C GLU A 205 9.57 -27.28 -25.39
N LEU A 206 8.65 -26.35 -25.68
CA LEU A 206 7.30 -26.37 -25.13
C LEU A 206 6.47 -27.57 -25.62
N ALA A 207 6.70 -28.03 -26.85
CA ALA A 207 6.02 -29.20 -27.40
C ALA A 207 6.37 -30.48 -26.62
N GLU A 208 7.61 -30.60 -26.15
CA GLU A 208 8.11 -31.75 -25.37
C GLU A 208 7.62 -31.79 -23.91
N VAL A 209 7.23 -30.64 -23.35
CA VAL A 209 6.72 -30.58 -21.97
C VAL A 209 5.34 -31.22 -21.88
N SER A 210 5.22 -32.29 -21.09
CA SER A 210 3.96 -33.05 -20.95
C SER A 210 3.35 -33.01 -19.55
N GLU A 211 4.06 -32.46 -18.56
CA GLU A 211 3.63 -32.42 -17.16
C GLU A 211 3.36 -30.98 -16.69
N PRO A 212 2.31 -30.74 -15.87
CA PRO A 212 1.97 -29.40 -15.37
C PRO A 212 3.08 -28.73 -14.55
N GLU A 213 3.80 -29.50 -13.73
CA GLU A 213 4.93 -28.99 -12.94
C GLU A 213 6.14 -28.63 -13.82
N ALA A 214 6.40 -29.45 -14.85
CA ALA A 214 7.42 -29.17 -15.85
C ALA A 214 7.10 -27.93 -16.70
N LEU A 215 5.80 -27.66 -16.95
CA LEU A 215 5.34 -26.46 -17.64
C LEU A 215 5.57 -25.18 -16.80
N ALA A 216 5.35 -25.25 -15.49
CA ALA A 216 5.65 -24.15 -14.57
C ALA A 216 7.16 -23.87 -14.51
N ALA A 217 7.99 -24.92 -14.40
CA ALA A 217 9.44 -24.79 -14.42
C ALA A 217 9.97 -24.22 -15.75
N TRP A 218 9.39 -24.67 -16.88
CA TRP A 218 9.68 -24.13 -18.21
C TRP A 218 9.33 -22.64 -18.29
N ALA A 219 8.16 -22.22 -17.80
CA ALA A 219 7.74 -20.82 -17.80
C ALA A 219 8.71 -19.92 -17.01
N HIS A 220 9.16 -20.38 -15.84
CA HIS A 220 10.14 -19.64 -15.04
C HIS A 220 11.48 -19.45 -15.76
N ARG A 221 11.96 -20.46 -16.51
CA ARG A 221 13.20 -20.38 -17.29
C ARG A 221 13.07 -19.50 -18.53
N VAL A 222 11.91 -19.51 -19.19
CA VAL A 222 11.71 -18.85 -20.49
C VAL A 222 11.30 -17.38 -20.36
N LEU A 223 10.75 -16.96 -19.22
CA LEU A 223 10.36 -15.57 -18.96
C LEU A 223 11.48 -14.53 -19.24
N PRO A 224 12.74 -14.72 -18.81
CA PRO A 224 13.84 -13.81 -19.16
C PRO A 224 14.25 -13.84 -20.64
N LEU A 225 14.08 -14.98 -21.33
CA LEU A 225 14.42 -15.17 -22.74
C LEU A 225 13.38 -14.52 -23.66
N LYS A 226 12.09 -14.60 -23.29
CA LYS A 226 10.99 -13.93 -24.00
C LYS A 226 11.17 -12.41 -24.05
N ASN A 227 11.78 -11.81 -23.01
CA ASN A 227 12.08 -10.38 -22.98
C ASN A 227 13.18 -9.95 -23.97
N GLN A 228 13.83 -10.91 -24.65
CA GLN A 228 14.81 -10.69 -25.71
C GLN A 228 14.22 -10.89 -27.11
N LEU A 229 13.01 -11.46 -27.23
CA LEU A 229 12.31 -11.63 -28.50
C LEU A 229 11.68 -10.33 -29.00
N SER A 230 11.45 -10.26 -30.30
CA SER A 230 10.59 -9.25 -30.91
C SER A 230 9.16 -9.38 -30.37
N ALA A 231 8.38 -8.29 -30.43
CA ALA A 231 7.00 -8.30 -29.95
C ALA A 231 6.09 -9.30 -30.69
N ALA A 232 6.38 -9.58 -31.97
CA ALA A 232 5.62 -10.55 -32.77
C ALA A 232 5.95 -11.99 -32.33
N ASP A 233 7.22 -12.28 -32.12
CA ASP A 233 7.71 -13.62 -31.79
C ASP A 233 7.36 -13.99 -30.35
N ALA A 234 7.51 -13.03 -29.42
CA ALA A 234 7.06 -13.16 -28.03
C ALA A 234 5.57 -13.51 -27.93
N LYS A 235 4.73 -12.88 -28.75
CA LYS A 235 3.29 -13.14 -28.78
C LYS A 235 2.97 -14.54 -29.30
N THR A 236 3.77 -15.07 -30.21
CA THR A 236 3.59 -16.43 -30.73
C THR A 236 3.95 -17.47 -29.66
N VAL A 237 5.05 -17.28 -28.93
CA VAL A 237 5.42 -18.15 -27.78
C VAL A 237 4.34 -18.12 -26.69
N GLU A 238 3.77 -16.94 -26.40
CA GLU A 238 2.66 -16.81 -25.44
C GLU A 238 1.38 -17.54 -25.88
N GLY A 239 1.06 -17.51 -27.18
CA GLY A 239 -0.08 -18.21 -27.75
C GLY A 239 0.04 -19.73 -27.61
N GLU A 240 1.20 -20.28 -27.97
CA GLU A 240 1.47 -21.73 -27.84
C GLU A 240 1.48 -22.18 -26.38
N PHE A 241 2.05 -21.38 -25.47
CA PHE A 241 2.02 -21.66 -24.04
C PHE A 241 0.60 -21.71 -23.48
N ALA A 242 -0.26 -20.76 -23.88
CA ALA A 242 -1.66 -20.77 -23.49
C ALA A 242 -2.42 -22.00 -24.01
N ALA A 243 -2.16 -22.41 -25.26
CA ALA A 243 -2.74 -23.62 -25.83
C ALA A 243 -2.28 -24.89 -25.08
N LYS A 244 -1.00 -24.97 -24.71
CA LYS A 244 -0.43 -26.10 -23.96
C LYS A 244 -0.97 -26.16 -22.52
N LEU A 245 -1.17 -25.01 -21.88
CA LEU A 245 -1.78 -24.91 -20.55
C LEU A 245 -3.23 -25.45 -20.56
N ASP A 246 -4.00 -25.12 -21.60
CA ASP A 246 -5.39 -25.58 -21.76
C ASP A 246 -5.46 -27.11 -21.97
N GLN A 247 -4.55 -27.66 -22.80
CA GLN A 247 -4.43 -29.11 -23.01
C GLN A 247 -4.13 -29.87 -21.70
N LEU A 248 -3.18 -29.37 -20.90
CA LEU A 248 -2.78 -30.01 -19.64
C LEU A 248 -3.74 -29.75 -18.46
N SER A 249 -4.70 -28.83 -18.62
CA SER A 249 -5.73 -28.54 -17.61
C SER A 249 -6.98 -29.41 -17.75
N THR A 250 -7.06 -30.28 -18.77
CA THR A 250 -8.19 -31.21 -18.92
C THR A 250 -7.99 -32.46 -18.07
N PRO A 251 -8.90 -32.78 -17.11
CA PRO A 251 -8.82 -34.02 -16.37
C PRO A 251 -9.15 -35.19 -17.30
N THR A 252 -8.21 -36.15 -17.41
CA THR A 252 -8.42 -37.44 -18.06
C THR A 252 -9.60 -38.16 -17.42
N SER A 253 -10.75 -38.18 -18.09
CA SER A 253 -11.78 -39.20 -17.89
C SER A 253 -11.68 -40.20 -19.02
N THR A 254 -11.11 -41.36 -18.72
CA THR A 254 -11.08 -42.55 -19.56
C THR A 254 -12.50 -43.11 -19.73
N GLN A 255 -12.72 -43.82 -20.86
CA GLN A 255 -13.79 -44.80 -21.21
C GLN A 255 -14.81 -44.36 -22.29
N PRO A 256 -15.31 -45.32 -23.10
CA PRO A 256 -14.98 -45.36 -24.52
C PRO A 256 -16.18 -45.14 -25.46
N SER A 257 -15.86 -45.18 -26.75
CA SER A 257 -16.71 -45.10 -27.95
C SER A 257 -18.12 -45.67 -27.82
N ASP A 258 -19.12 -44.89 -28.26
CA ASP A 258 -20.13 -45.46 -29.14
C ASP A 258 -20.68 -44.44 -30.16
N THR A 259 -21.11 -45.01 -31.28
CA THR A 259 -21.32 -44.42 -32.60
C THR A 259 -22.76 -43.88 -32.79
N ARG A 260 -22.92 -42.76 -33.52
CA ARG A 260 -23.80 -42.58 -34.72
C ARG A 260 -24.35 -41.14 -34.92
N ASP A 261 -24.07 -40.67 -36.13
CA ASP A 261 -24.86 -39.87 -37.09
C ASP A 261 -25.50 -38.48 -36.77
N LYS A 262 -24.96 -37.47 -37.47
CA LYS A 262 -25.59 -36.45 -38.39
C LYS A 262 -26.94 -35.82 -37.99
N ALA A 263 -27.23 -34.52 -38.11
CA ALA A 263 -26.60 -33.31 -38.69
C ALA A 263 -27.38 -32.04 -38.23
N PRO A 264 -27.28 -30.87 -38.89
CA PRO A 264 -26.59 -29.67 -38.43
C PRO A 264 -27.50 -28.61 -37.77
N LYS A 265 -26.97 -27.83 -36.82
CA LYS A 265 -27.62 -26.62 -36.31
C LYS A 265 -26.73 -25.39 -36.44
N SER A 266 -27.41 -24.27 -36.64
CA SER A 266 -26.97 -22.98 -37.14
C SER A 266 -25.73 -22.39 -36.48
N ARG A 267 -24.91 -21.76 -37.33
CA ARG A 267 -23.84 -20.82 -36.97
C ARG A 267 -24.43 -19.67 -36.15
N ARG A 268 -24.29 -19.74 -34.83
CA ARG A 268 -24.44 -18.59 -33.93
C ARG A 268 -23.05 -18.28 -33.39
N ARG A 269 -22.48 -17.14 -33.84
CA ARG A 269 -21.23 -16.59 -33.33
C ARG A 269 -21.36 -16.43 -31.81
N GLN A 270 -20.72 -17.31 -31.05
CA GLN A 270 -20.53 -17.11 -29.62
C GLN A 270 -19.38 -16.13 -29.46
N SER A 271 -19.71 -14.93 -29.00
CA SER A 271 -18.74 -14.01 -28.42
C SER A 271 -18.03 -14.74 -27.28
N ALA A 272 -16.71 -14.81 -27.36
CA ALA A 272 -15.86 -15.29 -26.28
C ALA A 272 -16.20 -14.50 -25.01
N GLN A 273 -16.85 -15.17 -24.05
CA GLN A 273 -17.02 -14.62 -22.71
C GLN A 273 -15.63 -14.55 -22.08
N VAL A 274 -15.10 -13.34 -21.99
CA VAL A 274 -13.96 -13.01 -21.14
C VAL A 274 -14.37 -13.31 -19.71
N ARG A 275 -13.89 -14.43 -19.15
CA ARG A 275 -13.96 -14.68 -17.72
C ARG A 275 -12.98 -13.72 -17.04
N PRO A 276 -13.42 -12.80 -16.18
CA PRO A 276 -12.50 -11.93 -15.47
C PRO A 276 -11.61 -12.80 -14.57
N ILE A 277 -10.29 -12.67 -14.71
CA ILE A 277 -9.32 -13.18 -13.74
C ILE A 277 -9.66 -12.51 -12.40
N THR A 278 -10.32 -13.24 -11.50
CA THR A 278 -10.59 -12.78 -10.15
C THR A 278 -9.26 -12.62 -9.43
N LYS A 279 -8.86 -11.36 -9.23
CA LYS A 279 -7.70 -11.01 -8.40
C LYS A 279 -7.87 -11.72 -7.05
N PRO A 280 -6.83 -12.36 -6.48
CA PRO A 280 -6.94 -13.06 -5.21
C PRO A 280 -7.49 -12.09 -4.15
N VAL A 281 -8.64 -12.45 -3.58
CA VAL A 281 -9.30 -11.68 -2.53
C VAL A 281 -8.42 -11.79 -1.29
N ARG A 282 -8.00 -10.66 -0.76
CA ARG A 282 -7.27 -10.63 0.52
C ARG A 282 -8.29 -10.63 1.63
N GLU A 283 -8.36 -11.72 2.36
CA GLU A 283 -9.30 -11.89 3.47
C GLU A 283 -8.98 -10.90 4.60
N ARG A 284 -10.04 -10.38 5.22
CA ARG A 284 -10.01 -9.43 6.32
C ARG A 284 -10.93 -9.95 7.42
N ASP A 285 -10.38 -10.23 8.58
CA ASP A 285 -11.14 -10.73 9.72
C ASP A 285 -10.61 -10.09 11.02
N ARG A 286 -11.42 -9.19 11.59
CA ARG A 286 -11.11 -8.54 12.86
C ARG A 286 -11.16 -9.51 14.04
N ASN A 287 -11.98 -10.55 13.98
CA ASN A 287 -12.07 -11.54 15.06
C ASN A 287 -10.81 -12.40 15.08
N HIS A 288 -10.32 -12.82 13.92
CA HIS A 288 -9.01 -13.45 13.80
C HIS A 288 -7.87 -12.57 14.35
N LEU A 289 -7.82 -11.27 14.01
CA LEU A 289 -6.78 -10.38 14.54
C LEU A 289 -6.81 -10.26 16.08
N ARG A 290 -8.00 -10.21 16.68
CA ARG A 290 -8.17 -10.21 18.15
C ARG A 290 -7.74 -11.54 18.75
N PHE A 291 -8.11 -12.66 18.12
CA PHE A 291 -7.69 -13.99 18.51
C PHE A 291 -6.16 -14.11 18.51
N VAL A 292 -5.50 -13.67 17.44
CA VAL A 292 -4.03 -13.67 17.35
C VAL A 292 -3.42 -12.80 18.44
N ALA A 293 -3.90 -11.56 18.65
CA ALA A 293 -3.39 -10.67 19.71
C ALA A 293 -3.60 -11.21 21.15
N SER A 294 -4.51 -12.16 21.36
CA SER A 294 -4.70 -12.83 22.66
C SER A 294 -3.66 -13.90 22.96
N ARG A 295 -2.88 -14.34 21.96
CA ARG A 295 -1.87 -15.40 22.10
C ARG A 295 -0.53 -14.84 22.59
N PRO A 296 0.29 -15.63 23.31
CA PRO A 296 1.61 -15.18 23.73
C PRO A 296 2.54 -14.95 22.53
N CYS A 297 3.51 -14.06 22.69
CA CYS A 297 4.51 -13.78 21.66
C CYS A 297 5.29 -15.03 21.23
N LEU A 298 5.39 -15.30 19.93
CA LEU A 298 6.10 -16.48 19.40
C LEU A 298 7.58 -16.55 19.80
N VAL A 299 8.24 -15.39 19.99
CA VAL A 299 9.67 -15.34 20.31
C VAL A 299 9.96 -15.55 21.79
N CYS A 300 9.12 -15.01 22.68
CA CYS A 300 9.46 -14.94 24.11
C CYS A 300 8.34 -15.34 25.07
N GLY A 301 7.18 -15.76 24.56
CA GLY A 301 6.04 -16.18 25.38
C GLY A 301 5.33 -15.07 26.13
N ARG A 302 5.75 -13.80 26.01
CA ARG A 302 5.14 -12.69 26.77
C ARG A 302 3.77 -12.28 26.21
N SER A 303 2.91 -11.88 27.13
CA SER A 303 1.63 -11.20 26.89
C SER A 303 1.65 -9.82 27.58
N PRO A 304 0.96 -8.80 27.06
CA PRO A 304 0.15 -8.81 25.83
C PRO A 304 0.99 -8.88 24.55
N SER A 305 0.43 -9.48 23.50
CA SER A 305 1.00 -9.48 22.15
C SER A 305 0.15 -8.63 21.21
N ASP A 306 0.74 -8.25 20.08
CA ASP A 306 0.07 -7.57 18.98
C ASP A 306 0.06 -8.51 17.75
N ALA A 307 -0.97 -8.40 16.92
CA ALA A 307 -1.02 -9.13 15.64
C ALA A 307 -0.09 -8.48 14.62
N HIS A 308 0.87 -9.26 14.11
CA HIS A 308 1.84 -8.83 13.10
C HIS A 308 1.57 -9.51 11.76
N HIS A 309 1.38 -8.74 10.69
CA HIS A 309 1.21 -9.26 9.33
C HIS A 309 2.54 -9.61 8.66
N LEU A 310 2.67 -10.84 8.18
CA LEU A 310 3.86 -11.32 7.49
C LEU A 310 3.96 -10.72 6.08
N LYS A 311 4.81 -9.72 5.88
CA LYS A 311 4.84 -8.91 4.65
C LYS A 311 5.32 -9.69 3.41
N PHE A 312 6.00 -10.82 3.62
CA PHE A 312 6.55 -11.67 2.57
C PHE A 312 5.64 -12.84 2.17
N ALA A 313 4.52 -13.05 2.86
CA ALA A 313 3.63 -14.19 2.64
C ALA A 313 2.77 -14.09 1.36
N GLU A 314 2.55 -12.87 0.85
CA GLU A 314 1.84 -12.64 -0.42
C GLU A 314 2.64 -11.72 -1.34
N GLN A 315 2.49 -11.92 -2.65
CA GLN A 315 3.05 -11.00 -3.64
C GLN A 315 2.58 -9.58 -3.38
N ARG A 316 3.54 -8.65 -3.32
CA ARG A 316 3.30 -7.21 -3.12
C ARG A 316 2.45 -6.69 -4.27
N ALA A 317 1.16 -6.42 -4.01
CA ALA A 317 0.36 -5.58 -4.89
C ALA A 317 0.42 -4.14 -4.35
N MET A 318 0.70 -3.20 -5.23
CA MET A 318 0.81 -1.76 -4.92
C MET A 318 -0.30 -1.31 -3.96
N GLY A 319 0.08 -0.84 -2.76
CA GLY A 319 -0.83 -0.21 -1.80
C GLY A 319 -1.84 -1.11 -1.08
N ARG A 320 -1.67 -2.44 -1.07
CA ARG A 320 -2.59 -3.36 -0.35
C ARG A 320 -1.86 -4.13 0.76
N LYS A 321 -2.38 -4.04 1.99
CA LYS A 321 -1.94 -4.84 3.16
C LYS A 321 -2.10 -6.34 2.87
N VAL A 322 -1.22 -7.18 3.41
CA VAL A 322 -1.30 -8.65 3.30
C VAL A 322 -2.63 -9.15 3.89
N SER A 323 -3.12 -10.32 3.45
CA SER A 323 -4.28 -10.97 4.06
C SER A 323 -4.11 -11.18 5.58
N ASP A 324 -5.21 -11.06 6.33
CA ASP A 324 -5.19 -11.27 7.80
C ASP A 324 -4.85 -12.73 8.16
N LYS A 325 -4.99 -13.68 7.22
CA LYS A 325 -4.56 -15.09 7.39
C LYS A 325 -3.06 -15.29 7.58
N PHE A 326 -2.27 -14.27 7.24
CA PHE A 326 -0.83 -14.28 7.44
C PHE A 326 -0.45 -13.39 8.62
N THR A 327 -1.06 -13.63 9.78
CA THR A 327 -0.77 -12.88 11.00
C THR A 327 -0.29 -13.78 12.14
N VAL A 328 0.65 -13.26 12.92
CA VAL A 328 1.27 -13.97 14.05
C VAL A 328 1.38 -13.08 15.29
N PRO A 329 1.38 -13.65 16.51
CA PRO A 329 1.46 -12.89 17.74
C PRO A 329 2.91 -12.51 18.09
N ILE A 330 3.17 -11.21 18.24
CA ILE A 330 4.49 -10.70 18.67
C ILE A 330 4.31 -9.61 19.73
N CYS A 331 5.09 -9.64 20.81
CA CYS A 331 5.07 -8.57 21.81
C CYS A 331 5.65 -7.26 21.25
N ARG A 332 5.30 -6.12 21.84
CA ARG A 332 5.77 -4.79 21.40
C ARG A 332 7.30 -4.66 21.26
N ILE A 333 8.08 -5.35 22.08
CA ILE A 333 9.55 -5.31 22.04
C ILE A 333 10.06 -5.96 20.74
N HIS A 334 9.68 -7.21 20.50
CA HIS A 334 10.07 -7.94 19.30
C HIS A 334 9.41 -7.35 18.03
N HIS A 335 8.21 -6.78 18.15
CA HIS A 335 7.57 -6.10 17.03
C HIS A 335 8.36 -4.88 16.58
N ARG A 336 8.85 -4.06 17.52
CA ARG A 336 9.76 -2.94 17.22
C ARG A 336 11.11 -3.41 16.70
N GLU A 337 11.65 -4.48 17.26
CA GLU A 337 12.93 -5.05 16.81
C GLU A 337 12.85 -5.54 15.36
N LEU A 338 11.80 -6.27 15.01
CA LEU A 338 11.52 -6.74 13.66
C LEU A 338 11.47 -5.56 12.67
N HIS A 339 10.70 -4.50 12.98
CA HIS A 339 10.65 -3.32 12.10
C HIS A 339 11.97 -2.55 12.03
N ARG A 340 12.78 -2.56 13.10
CA ARG A 340 14.09 -1.90 13.11
C ARG A 340 15.10 -2.59 12.19
N ARG A 341 15.07 -3.92 12.08
CA ARG A 341 15.99 -4.67 11.19
C ARG A 341 15.60 -4.56 9.71
N GLY A 342 14.32 -4.33 9.41
CA GLY A 342 13.83 -4.03 8.06
C GLY A 342 13.64 -5.25 7.14
N ASP A 343 14.49 -6.27 7.26
CA ASP A 343 14.28 -7.57 6.59
C ASP A 343 13.59 -8.57 7.53
N GLU A 344 12.29 -8.74 7.29
CA GLU A 344 11.45 -9.61 8.10
C GLU A 344 11.84 -11.09 7.97
N ARG A 345 12.22 -11.55 6.78
CA ARG A 345 12.53 -12.97 6.54
C ARG A 345 13.78 -13.39 7.32
N ILE A 346 14.83 -12.58 7.21
CA ILE A 346 16.10 -12.82 7.94
C ILE A 346 15.88 -12.76 9.45
N TRP A 347 15.01 -11.86 9.93
CA TRP A 347 14.71 -11.78 11.35
C TRP A 347 14.06 -13.06 11.88
N TRP A 348 13.06 -13.60 11.18
CA TRP A 348 12.42 -14.87 11.55
C TRP A 348 13.39 -16.05 11.51
N GLU A 349 14.25 -16.12 10.50
CA GLU A 349 15.34 -17.11 10.42
C GLU A 349 16.29 -16.99 11.62
N THR A 350 16.62 -15.77 12.04
CA THR A 350 17.48 -15.53 13.22
C THR A 350 16.82 -16.00 14.52
N GLN A 351 15.49 -15.92 14.62
CA GLN A 351 14.76 -16.45 15.76
C GLN A 351 14.57 -17.97 15.69
N GLY A 352 14.92 -18.62 14.56
CA GLY A 352 14.71 -20.05 14.33
C GLY A 352 13.24 -20.45 14.24
N ILE A 353 12.36 -19.53 13.84
CA ILE A 353 10.91 -19.74 13.78
C ILE A 353 10.46 -19.58 12.32
N ASP A 354 9.77 -20.57 11.77
CA ASP A 354 9.02 -20.42 10.53
C ASP A 354 7.59 -19.93 10.84
N PRO A 355 7.25 -18.67 10.53
CA PRO A 355 5.97 -18.08 10.92
C PRO A 355 4.82 -18.46 9.97
N LEU A 356 5.08 -18.98 8.76
CA LEU A 356 4.02 -19.27 7.78
C LEU A 356 3.10 -20.44 8.21
N PRO A 357 3.63 -21.59 8.65
CA PRO A 357 2.80 -22.68 9.16
C PRO A 357 2.02 -22.28 10.41
N ILE A 358 2.62 -21.44 11.26
CA ILE A 358 1.99 -20.95 12.49
C ILE A 358 0.80 -20.06 12.15
N ALA A 359 0.96 -19.13 11.21
CA ALA A 359 -0.13 -18.28 10.74
C ALA A 359 -1.30 -19.11 10.16
N ALA A 360 -0.99 -20.13 9.36
CA ALA A 360 -2.00 -21.03 8.79
C ALA A 360 -2.76 -21.83 9.87
N SER A 361 -2.05 -22.32 10.89
CA SER A 361 -2.66 -23.00 12.03
C SER A 361 -3.57 -22.06 12.83
N LEU A 362 -3.09 -20.85 13.15
CA LEU A 362 -3.88 -19.84 13.86
C LEU A 362 -5.14 -19.43 13.07
N TRP A 363 -5.04 -19.35 11.74
CA TRP A 363 -6.18 -19.07 10.88
C TRP A 363 -7.24 -20.16 10.97
N THR A 364 -6.83 -21.42 10.84
CA THR A 364 -7.71 -22.59 10.92
C THR A 364 -8.41 -22.65 12.27
N THR A 365 -7.66 -22.55 13.38
CA THR A 365 -8.22 -22.59 14.73
C THR A 365 -9.19 -21.45 15.00
N ALA A 366 -8.92 -20.23 14.52
CA ALA A 366 -9.84 -19.11 14.71
C ALA A 366 -11.18 -19.35 14.00
N HIS A 367 -11.16 -19.96 12.82
CA HIS A 367 -12.37 -20.25 12.04
C HIS A 367 -13.12 -21.48 12.55
N GLU A 368 -12.43 -22.49 13.08
CA GLU A 368 -13.05 -23.60 13.81
C GLU A 368 -13.76 -23.11 15.09
N ILE A 369 -13.15 -22.19 15.83
CA ILE A 369 -13.79 -21.58 17.02
C ILE A 369 -15.01 -20.75 16.63
N ALA A 370 -14.93 -19.97 15.55
CA ALA A 370 -16.04 -19.17 15.07
C ALA A 370 -17.22 -20.04 14.61
N THR A 371 -16.96 -21.10 13.83
CA THR A 371 -18.00 -22.04 13.37
C THR A 371 -18.62 -22.83 14.51
N ALA A 372 -17.83 -23.22 15.51
CA ALA A 372 -18.34 -23.87 16.72
C ALA A 372 -19.21 -22.91 17.57
N ALA A 373 -18.85 -21.63 17.67
CA ALA A 373 -19.64 -20.64 18.39
C ALA A 373 -21.01 -20.39 17.71
N GLU A 374 -21.04 -20.32 16.38
CA GLU A 374 -22.27 -20.15 15.60
C GLU A 374 -23.22 -21.35 15.74
N GLN A 375 -22.69 -22.58 15.83
CA GLN A 375 -23.51 -23.79 16.05
C GLN A 375 -24.12 -23.86 17.46
N VAL A 376 -23.45 -23.30 18.47
CA VAL A 376 -23.98 -23.27 19.85
C VAL A 376 -25.08 -22.22 19.99
N ASP A 377 -24.98 -21.07 19.32
CA ASP A 377 -26.01 -20.03 19.32
C ASP A 377 -27.28 -20.47 18.57
N ASP A 378 -27.17 -21.28 17.51
CA ASP A 378 -28.32 -21.81 16.76
C ASP A 378 -29.08 -22.88 17.57
N VAL A 379 -28.37 -23.70 18.37
CA VAL A 379 -28.98 -24.65 19.31
C VAL A 379 -29.69 -23.93 20.46
N GLN A 380 -29.19 -22.78 20.90
CA GLN A 380 -29.83 -21.97 21.96
C GLN A 380 -31.05 -21.18 21.44
N HIS A 381 -31.05 -20.75 20.18
CA HIS A 381 -32.22 -20.08 19.56
C HIS A 381 -33.31 -21.06 19.09
N ALA A 382 -32.97 -22.30 18.76
CA ALA A 382 -33.94 -23.34 18.41
C ALA A 382 -34.73 -23.87 19.63
N GLY A 383 -34.30 -23.57 20.86
CA GLY A 383 -34.90 -24.09 22.10
C GLY A 383 -36.10 -23.32 22.68
N ILE A 384 -36.52 -22.18 22.11
CA ILE A 384 -37.53 -21.30 22.73
C ILE A 384 -38.89 -21.26 21.98
N ASN A 385 -39.02 -21.88 20.81
CA ASN A 385 -40.29 -21.88 20.06
C ASN A 385 -40.94 -23.27 20.00
N GLY A 386 -41.44 -23.72 21.15
CA GLY A 386 -42.24 -24.93 21.28
C GLY A 386 -43.51 -24.72 22.10
N ARG A 387 -44.63 -24.51 21.39
CA ARG A 387 -46.04 -24.67 21.83
C ARG A 387 -46.63 -23.60 22.76
N HIS A 388 -47.55 -22.79 22.20
CA HIS A 388 -48.99 -22.93 22.49
C HIS A 388 -49.82 -22.09 21.51
N SER A 389 -50.52 -22.78 20.60
CA SER A 389 -51.59 -22.25 19.77
C SER A 389 -52.93 -22.53 20.45
N ILE A 390 -53.61 -21.51 20.95
CA ILE A 390 -55.05 -21.60 21.25
C ILE A 390 -55.74 -20.28 20.89
N ASN A 391 -56.53 -20.36 19.82
CA ASN A 391 -57.73 -19.63 19.39
C ASN A 391 -57.98 -18.16 19.73
N ARG A 392 -58.28 -17.44 18.64
CA ARG A 392 -58.82 -16.09 18.47
C ARG A 392 -60.23 -15.94 19.06
N ALA A 393 -60.43 -14.89 19.87
CA ALA A 393 -61.71 -14.22 20.05
C ALA A 393 -61.47 -12.73 20.40
N THR A 394 -61.97 -11.82 19.56
CA THR A 394 -62.20 -10.39 19.90
C THR A 394 -63.58 -10.27 20.55
N PRO A 395 -63.82 -9.38 21.55
CA PRO A 395 -64.19 -8.00 21.20
C PRO A 395 -63.89 -6.89 22.25
N SER A 396 -63.97 -5.64 21.76
CA SER A 396 -64.47 -4.40 22.40
C SER A 396 -63.86 -3.79 23.68
N ASP A 397 -63.46 -2.53 23.51
CA ASP A 397 -63.80 -1.34 24.33
C ASP A 397 -63.29 -1.25 25.79
N ARG A 398 -62.32 -0.34 26.02
CA ARG A 398 -62.46 0.86 26.89
C ARG A 398 -61.09 1.44 27.31
N SER A 399 -60.92 2.72 26.99
CA SER A 399 -60.29 3.81 27.76
C SER A 399 -59.33 3.47 28.92
N GLN A 400 -58.12 4.06 28.91
CA GLN A 400 -57.80 5.26 29.71
C GLN A 400 -56.31 5.62 29.65
N ASN A 401 -56.09 6.93 29.54
CA ASN A 401 -54.84 7.69 29.54
C ASN A 401 -53.96 7.43 30.78
N SER A 402 -52.64 7.69 30.67
CA SER A 402 -52.04 8.93 31.21
C SER A 402 -50.49 8.93 31.21
N GLU A 403 -49.98 9.98 30.56
CA GLU A 403 -48.94 10.90 31.06
C GLU A 403 -47.45 10.51 31.06
N THR A 404 -46.84 10.82 29.93
CA THR A 404 -45.54 11.50 29.80
C THR A 404 -45.49 12.84 30.56
N LYS A 405 -44.44 13.08 31.37
CA LYS A 405 -44.06 14.40 31.90
C LYS A 405 -42.98 15.06 31.03
N PRO A 406 -43.12 16.33 30.60
CA PRO A 406 -42.00 17.15 30.12
C PRO A 406 -41.46 18.09 31.20
N ILE A 407 -40.17 18.37 31.11
CA ILE A 407 -39.36 19.22 32.01
C ILE A 407 -39.53 20.70 31.64
N ALA A 408 -39.82 21.55 32.62
CA ALA A 408 -39.99 22.99 32.48
C ALA A 408 -38.65 23.76 32.44
N ARG A 409 -38.60 24.84 31.64
CA ARG A 409 -37.58 25.89 31.67
C ARG A 409 -38.00 27.01 32.64
N PRO A 410 -37.06 27.70 33.32
CA PRO A 410 -37.40 28.85 34.15
C PRO A 410 -37.34 30.17 33.34
N GLU A 411 -38.35 31.03 33.54
CA GLU A 411 -38.37 32.41 33.08
C GLU A 411 -37.81 33.37 34.14
N ALA A 412 -37.34 34.51 33.61
CA ALA A 412 -36.60 35.57 34.27
C ALA A 412 -37.40 36.38 35.31
N ARG A 413 -36.64 37.05 36.17
CA ARG A 413 -37.00 38.37 36.71
C ARG A 413 -35.79 39.28 36.64
#